data_AF-A0A259AIF2-F1
#
_entry.id   AF-A0A259AIF2-F1
#
_cell.length_a   1.000
_cell.length_b   1.000
_cell.length_c   1.000
_cell.angle_alpha   90.00
_cell.angle_beta   90.00
_cell.angle_gamma   90.00
#
_symmetry.space_group_name_H-M   'P 1'
#
loop_
_entity.id
_entity.type
_entity.pdbx_description
1 polymer ?
#
loop_
_entity_poly.entity_id
_entity_poly.type
_entity_poly.pdbx_seq_one_letter_code
_entity_poly.pdbx_strand_id
1 'polypeptide(L)'
;MTIVDEHDEDGPMRVREHHLVVAMAKHVFLHREYGVVFVREAASREDLAAYDLTPLLLYGLSVPGTSLRWVILTPVDNPASIVRVLKEAWARADGLRGRPDVLKVSRYLAASVVDLPETLAATDVRLVVAEGSDKAFSASVRRCQEDAMWASLPSRRATPSTTLDQLNRCATDRHNHSFQTPLSRANATMEWWRNLPPRAADLPPGDEIDWRPGAWLHAWEKGVAPAGRRYFHKDTLDGAVWLLTTPPIADDDELEETIFADDETDNLPEVARALVRCWPTSPGELSRCIGSTARSLEWFLDRKAALDHQQRDRLCDLLGLELDPDFQTYETCAPCVLIARTSNAAKEAYEFLSHGGDLAFSIEALPASGLPDPSWRYLVFQAYGSAANIMLVARGSGVDAKLSQGLFINFQGAKPIRLALYRDIVRTSAKACRDSCSNIRAMKELNDRHVSFFADIASEI
;
A
#
# COMPACT_ATOMS: atom_id res chain seq x y z
N MET A 1 -4.64 -20.82 -55.61
CA MET A 1 -4.42 -21.53 -54.33
C MET A 1 -3.98 -20.46 -53.36
N THR A 2 -4.98 -19.77 -52.81
CA THR A 2 -4.82 -18.54 -52.03
C THR A 2 -4.89 -18.99 -50.58
N ILE A 3 -3.77 -18.83 -49.87
CA ILE A 3 -3.63 -19.22 -48.48
C ILE A 3 -4.53 -18.28 -47.68
N VAL A 4 -5.52 -18.88 -47.01
CA VAL A 4 -6.38 -18.24 -46.04
C VAL A 4 -5.56 -18.13 -44.76
N ASP A 5 -5.24 -16.90 -44.37
CA ASP A 5 -4.67 -16.60 -43.06
C ASP A 5 -5.83 -16.61 -42.04
N GLU A 6 -6.17 -17.79 -41.55
CA GLU A 6 -7.01 -17.97 -40.36
C GLU A 6 -6.13 -17.83 -39.12
N HIS A 7 -5.85 -16.62 -38.65
CA HIS A 7 -5.41 -16.33 -37.28
C HIS A 7 -6.05 -15.02 -36.81
N ASP A 8 -7.39 -15.00 -36.71
CA ASP A 8 -8.06 -14.12 -35.73
C ASP A 8 -7.93 -14.83 -34.37
N GLU A 9 -6.79 -14.62 -33.71
CA GLU A 9 -6.69 -14.86 -32.27
C GLU A 9 -7.53 -13.79 -31.56
N ASP A 10 -8.76 -14.16 -31.22
CA ASP A 10 -9.61 -13.44 -30.28
C ASP A 10 -8.82 -13.15 -28.99
N GLY A 11 -8.25 -11.94 -28.90
CA GLY A 11 -7.88 -11.37 -27.62
C GLY A 11 -9.11 -11.35 -26.71
N PRO A 12 -8.96 -11.41 -25.37
CA PRO A 12 -10.12 -11.46 -24.48
C PRO A 12 -11.05 -10.29 -24.79
N MET A 13 -12.31 -10.59 -25.17
CA MET A 13 -13.35 -9.60 -25.43
C MET A 13 -13.32 -8.56 -24.30
N ARG A 14 -12.93 -7.33 -24.63
CA ARG A 14 -12.81 -6.26 -23.65
C ARG A 14 -14.21 -5.72 -23.36
N VAL A 15 -14.77 -6.11 -22.22
CA VAL A 15 -16.11 -5.73 -21.73
C VAL A 15 -16.02 -4.40 -20.97
N ARG A 16 -16.99 -3.49 -21.15
CA ARG A 16 -17.11 -2.30 -20.30
C ARG A 16 -17.66 -2.71 -18.95
N GLU A 17 -16.78 -2.96 -18.00
CA GLU A 17 -17.16 -3.33 -16.63
C GLU A 17 -16.98 -2.16 -15.67
N HIS A 18 -17.99 -1.91 -14.83
CA HIS A 18 -17.88 -1.04 -13.67
C HIS A 18 -18.04 -1.83 -12.38
N HIS A 19 -17.26 -1.50 -11.36
CA HIS A 19 -17.49 -1.98 -10.00
C HIS A 19 -18.23 -0.91 -9.21
N LEU A 20 -19.43 -1.22 -8.73
CA LEU A 20 -20.16 -0.38 -7.78
C LEU A 20 -19.80 -0.80 -6.35
N VAL A 21 -19.26 0.15 -5.61
CA VAL A 21 -18.87 0.06 -4.22
C VAL A 21 -19.83 0.91 -3.41
N VAL A 22 -20.44 0.30 -2.40
CA VAL A 22 -21.18 1.01 -1.35
C VAL A 22 -20.56 0.58 -0.04
N ALA A 23 -20.18 1.51 0.82
CA ALA A 23 -19.56 1.21 2.10
C ALA A 23 -19.74 2.38 3.07
N MET A 24 -19.51 2.15 4.35
CA MET A 24 -19.21 3.28 5.23
C MET A 24 -17.84 3.86 4.89
N ALA A 25 -17.73 5.18 4.80
CA ALA A 25 -16.45 5.86 4.64
C ALA A 25 -15.53 5.53 5.83
N LYS A 26 -14.30 5.16 5.51
CA LYS A 26 -13.28 4.75 6.48
C LYS A 26 -12.47 5.95 6.99
N HIS A 27 -12.33 6.98 6.16
CA HIS A 27 -11.39 8.06 6.34
C HIS A 27 -12.03 9.45 6.28
N VAL A 28 -13.34 9.57 6.07
CA VAL A 28 -14.01 10.86 5.90
C VAL A 28 -15.28 10.90 6.74
N PHE A 29 -15.42 11.94 7.56
CA PHE A 29 -16.48 12.11 8.54
C PHE A 29 -16.99 13.55 8.54
N LEU A 30 -18.15 13.77 9.16
CA LEU A 30 -18.67 15.10 9.45
C LEU A 30 -18.46 15.44 10.92
N HIS A 31 -18.11 16.69 11.18
CA HIS A 31 -18.01 17.28 12.50
C HIS A 31 -18.85 18.55 12.55
N ARG A 32 -19.52 18.81 13.68
CA ARG A 32 -20.43 19.96 13.83
C ARG A 32 -19.71 21.31 13.65
N GLU A 33 -18.50 21.42 14.17
CA GLU A 33 -17.68 22.65 14.11
C GLU A 33 -16.83 22.74 12.84
N TYR A 34 -16.08 21.68 12.51
CA TYR A 34 -15.10 21.68 11.43
C TYR A 34 -15.65 21.33 10.04
N GLY A 35 -16.91 20.87 9.95
CA GLY A 35 -17.47 20.40 8.69
C GLY A 35 -16.90 19.04 8.31
N VAL A 36 -16.23 18.93 7.15
CA VAL A 36 -15.58 17.67 6.74
C VAL A 36 -14.28 17.47 7.51
N VAL A 37 -14.12 16.28 8.10
CA VAL A 37 -12.88 15.87 8.79
C VAL A 37 -12.36 14.57 8.18
N PHE A 38 -11.05 14.53 7.92
CA PHE A 38 -10.33 13.38 7.42
C PHE A 38 -9.65 12.63 8.57
N VAL A 39 -9.68 11.30 8.52
CA VAL A 39 -9.08 10.42 9.53
C VAL A 39 -8.04 9.56 8.83
N ARG A 40 -6.76 9.79 9.10
CA ARG A 40 -5.66 9.09 8.40
C ARG A 40 -5.57 7.64 8.85
N GLU A 41 -5.36 7.41 10.14
CA GLU A 41 -5.37 6.08 10.74
C GLU A 41 -6.82 5.71 11.01
N ALA A 42 -7.38 4.74 10.28
CA ALA A 42 -8.76 4.33 10.52
C ALA A 42 -9.01 3.96 11.99
N ALA A 43 -10.19 4.31 12.49
CA ALA A 43 -10.66 3.97 13.82
C ALA A 43 -12.09 3.42 13.75
N SER A 44 -12.53 2.75 14.81
CA SER A 44 -13.91 2.31 14.90
C SER A 44 -14.85 3.51 15.00
N ARG A 45 -16.11 3.36 14.56
CA ARG A 45 -17.14 4.38 14.76
C ARG A 45 -17.34 4.76 16.21
N GLU A 46 -17.23 3.78 17.12
CA GLU A 46 -17.38 4.03 18.55
C GLU A 46 -16.28 4.97 19.07
N ASP A 47 -15.04 4.71 18.66
CA ASP A 47 -13.91 5.58 19.01
C ASP A 47 -14.05 6.98 18.41
N LEU A 48 -14.47 7.07 17.14
CA LEU A 48 -14.61 8.35 16.44
C LEU A 48 -15.82 9.16 16.93
N ALA A 49 -16.85 8.51 17.46
CA ALA A 49 -17.97 9.19 18.10
C ALA A 49 -17.53 9.99 19.35
N ALA A 50 -16.45 9.59 20.03
CA ALA A 50 -15.87 10.36 21.14
C ALA A 50 -15.27 11.70 20.70
N TYR A 51 -15.07 11.90 19.39
CA TYR A 51 -14.60 13.13 18.75
C TYR A 51 -15.73 13.86 18.01
N ASP A 52 -17.00 13.58 18.31
CA ASP A 52 -18.18 14.14 17.64
C ASP A 52 -18.19 13.93 16.11
N LEU A 53 -17.52 12.87 15.63
CA LEU A 53 -17.47 12.52 14.22
C LEU A 53 -18.64 11.65 13.81
N THR A 54 -19.42 12.16 12.86
CA THR A 54 -20.56 11.48 12.26
C THR A 54 -20.11 10.73 10.99
N PRO A 55 -20.38 9.43 10.86
CA PRO A 55 -19.98 8.65 9.70
C PRO A 55 -20.71 9.06 8.42
N LEU A 56 -20.05 8.83 7.29
CA LEU A 56 -20.59 9.02 5.95
C LEU A 56 -20.74 7.69 5.21
N LEU A 57 -21.68 7.63 4.27
CA LEU A 57 -21.76 6.57 3.26
C LEU A 57 -20.93 6.97 2.05
N LEU A 58 -20.11 6.04 1.58
CA LEU A 58 -19.33 6.15 0.36
C LEU A 58 -20.02 5.34 -0.75
N TYR A 59 -20.21 5.99 -1.89
CA TYR A 59 -20.58 5.33 -3.14
C TYR A 59 -19.44 5.55 -4.13
N GLY A 60 -18.93 4.47 -4.70
CA GLY A 60 -17.82 4.49 -5.64
C GLY A 60 -18.14 3.70 -6.90
N LEU A 61 -17.80 4.24 -8.06
CA LEU A 61 -17.77 3.51 -9.33
C LEU A 61 -16.33 3.44 -9.82
N SER A 62 -15.82 2.22 -10.02
CA SER A 62 -14.45 1.99 -10.50
C SER A 62 -14.43 1.28 -11.84
N VAL A 63 -13.47 1.62 -12.70
CA VAL A 63 -13.13 0.86 -13.91
C VAL A 63 -11.96 -0.08 -13.59
N PRO A 64 -12.17 -1.41 -13.58
CA PRO A 64 -11.15 -2.37 -13.19
C PRO A 64 -9.92 -2.31 -14.12
N GLY A 65 -8.73 -2.47 -13.55
CA GLY A 65 -7.47 -2.40 -14.31
C GLY A 65 -7.01 -0.99 -14.67
N THR A 66 -7.72 0.06 -14.22
CA THR A 66 -7.36 1.47 -14.45
C THR A 66 -7.29 2.27 -13.15
N SER A 67 -6.86 3.53 -13.25
CA SER A 67 -6.93 4.50 -12.15
C SER A 67 -8.28 5.21 -12.04
N LEU A 68 -9.24 4.95 -12.94
CA LEU A 68 -10.49 5.69 -13.03
C LEU A 68 -11.49 5.21 -11.98
N ARG A 69 -11.77 6.10 -11.03
CA ARG A 69 -12.72 5.87 -9.96
C ARG A 69 -13.43 7.17 -9.64
N TRP A 70 -14.74 7.12 -9.58
CA TRP A 70 -15.58 8.23 -9.20
C TRP A 70 -16.19 7.91 -7.83
N VAL A 71 -16.16 8.87 -6.91
CA VAL A 71 -16.64 8.68 -5.54
C VAL A 71 -17.52 9.85 -5.13
N ILE A 72 -18.58 9.54 -4.37
CA ILE A 72 -19.39 10.52 -3.65
C ILE A 72 -19.68 10.02 -2.23
N LEU A 73 -19.95 10.98 -1.36
CA LEU A 73 -20.23 10.77 0.04
C LEU A 73 -21.60 11.34 0.41
N THR A 74 -22.39 10.63 1.21
CA THR A 74 -23.66 11.11 1.75
C THR A 74 -23.75 10.89 3.25
N PRO A 75 -24.55 11.68 3.98
CA PRO A 75 -24.89 11.38 5.36
C PRO A 75 -25.58 10.01 5.48
N VAL A 76 -25.39 9.34 6.62
CA VAL A 76 -25.98 8.02 6.89
C VAL A 76 -27.50 8.09 7.10
N ASP A 77 -27.98 9.20 7.66
CA ASP A 77 -29.40 9.50 7.87
C ASP A 77 -30.13 9.94 6.60
N ASN A 78 -29.38 10.29 5.54
CA ASN A 78 -29.92 10.64 4.23
C ASN A 78 -29.15 9.91 3.10
N PRO A 79 -29.28 8.57 3.01
CA PRO A 79 -28.60 7.79 1.97
C PRO A 79 -29.14 8.10 0.57
N ALA A 80 -28.30 7.96 -0.44
CA ALA A 80 -28.71 8.06 -1.83
C ALA A 80 -29.27 6.72 -2.36
N SER A 81 -30.26 6.81 -3.23
CA SER A 81 -30.70 5.73 -4.12
C SER A 81 -29.55 5.27 -5.03
N ILE A 82 -29.36 3.97 -5.20
CA ILE A 82 -28.37 3.41 -6.13
C ILE A 82 -28.66 3.85 -7.56
N VAL A 83 -29.92 3.84 -7.99
CA VAL A 83 -30.31 4.34 -9.32
C VAL A 83 -29.88 5.79 -9.52
N ARG A 84 -30.10 6.66 -8.52
CA ARG A 84 -29.67 8.07 -8.58
C ARG A 84 -28.15 8.20 -8.70
N VAL A 85 -27.41 7.45 -7.88
CA VAL A 85 -25.94 7.46 -7.91
C VAL A 85 -25.42 7.00 -9.26
N LEU A 86 -25.94 5.91 -9.81
CA LEU A 86 -25.53 5.40 -11.13
C LEU A 86 -25.83 6.41 -12.24
N LYS A 87 -27.02 6.99 -12.22
CA LYS A 87 -27.43 8.02 -13.18
C LYS A 87 -26.52 9.23 -13.13
N GLU A 88 -26.22 9.72 -11.93
CA GLU A 88 -25.31 10.85 -11.74
C GLU A 88 -23.89 10.52 -12.20
N ALA A 89 -23.35 9.37 -11.80
CA ALA A 89 -22.01 8.94 -12.18
C ALA A 89 -21.87 8.83 -13.71
N TRP A 90 -22.80 8.16 -14.37
CA TRP A 90 -22.74 7.97 -15.83
C TRP A 90 -23.00 9.25 -16.61
N ALA A 91 -23.61 10.27 -16.00
CA ALA A 91 -23.84 11.57 -16.62
C ALA A 91 -22.71 12.59 -16.39
N ARG A 92 -22.03 12.55 -15.23
CA ARG A 92 -21.08 13.59 -14.79
C ARG A 92 -19.61 13.15 -14.75
N ALA A 93 -19.35 11.85 -14.63
CA ALA A 93 -18.00 11.30 -14.54
C ALA A 93 -17.52 10.89 -15.93
N ASP A 94 -16.85 11.82 -16.62
CA ASP A 94 -16.39 11.66 -18.01
C ASP A 94 -15.51 10.41 -18.17
N GLY A 95 -14.70 10.09 -17.15
CA GLY A 95 -13.84 8.91 -17.15
C GLY A 95 -14.58 7.58 -17.15
N LEU A 96 -15.82 7.53 -16.66
CA LEU A 96 -16.63 6.30 -16.72
C LEU A 96 -17.18 6.02 -18.13
N ARG A 97 -17.17 7.00 -19.04
CA ARG A 97 -17.71 6.86 -20.40
C ARG A 97 -19.17 6.39 -20.46
N GLY A 98 -19.96 6.74 -19.44
CA GLY A 98 -21.40 6.45 -19.41
C GLY A 98 -21.76 5.07 -18.88
N ARG A 99 -22.87 4.49 -19.34
CA ARG A 99 -23.33 3.17 -18.89
C ARG A 99 -22.39 2.02 -19.32
N PRO A 100 -22.08 1.06 -18.43
CA PRO A 100 -21.25 -0.11 -18.74
C PRO A 100 -22.05 -1.20 -19.46
N ASP A 101 -21.38 -2.28 -19.90
CA ASP A 101 -22.02 -3.54 -20.27
C ASP A 101 -22.29 -4.40 -19.03
N VAL A 102 -21.39 -4.32 -18.03
CA VAL A 102 -21.47 -5.08 -16.78
C VAL A 102 -21.34 -4.14 -15.59
N LEU A 103 -22.29 -4.24 -14.65
CA LEU A 103 -22.17 -3.64 -13.33
C LEU A 103 -21.90 -4.74 -12.31
N LYS A 104 -20.70 -4.75 -11.73
CA LYS A 104 -20.33 -5.70 -10.69
C LYS A 104 -20.59 -5.11 -9.30
N VAL A 105 -21.25 -5.87 -8.43
CA VAL A 105 -21.59 -5.48 -7.06
C VAL A 105 -21.17 -6.55 -6.06
N SER A 106 -21.08 -6.19 -4.78
CA SER A 106 -20.90 -7.19 -3.73
C SER A 106 -22.16 -8.04 -3.55
N ARG A 107 -22.01 -9.28 -3.07
CA ARG A 107 -23.15 -10.14 -2.70
C ARG A 107 -24.08 -9.52 -1.67
N TYR A 108 -23.55 -8.65 -0.81
CA TYR A 108 -24.34 -8.00 0.24
C TYR A 108 -25.19 -6.88 -0.34
N LEU A 109 -24.62 -6.07 -1.25
CA LEU A 109 -25.38 -5.04 -1.95
C LEU A 109 -26.45 -5.67 -2.85
N ALA A 110 -26.12 -6.74 -3.59
CA ALA A 110 -27.10 -7.47 -4.40
C ALA A 110 -28.28 -8.01 -3.57
N ALA A 111 -28.03 -8.47 -2.34
CA ALA A 111 -29.09 -8.91 -1.43
C ALA A 111 -29.87 -7.74 -0.79
N SER A 112 -29.28 -6.54 -0.72
CA SER A 112 -29.88 -5.34 -0.14
C SER A 112 -30.76 -4.55 -1.12
N VAL A 113 -30.65 -4.80 -2.43
CA VAL A 113 -31.31 -4.03 -3.49
C VAL A 113 -32.21 -4.96 -4.31
N VAL A 114 -33.53 -4.84 -4.15
CA VAL A 114 -34.49 -5.81 -4.71
C VAL A 114 -34.75 -5.57 -6.21
N ASP A 115 -34.97 -4.32 -6.62
CA ASP A 115 -35.47 -3.98 -7.96
C ASP A 115 -34.38 -3.55 -8.96
N LEU A 116 -33.12 -3.51 -8.51
CA LEU A 116 -31.99 -3.10 -9.36
C LEU A 116 -31.73 -4.04 -10.55
N PRO A 117 -31.83 -5.39 -10.44
CA PRO A 117 -31.68 -6.27 -11.59
C PRO A 117 -32.67 -5.94 -12.72
N GLU A 118 -33.93 -5.70 -12.38
CA GLU A 118 -34.99 -5.35 -13.36
C GLU A 118 -34.74 -3.96 -13.96
N THR A 119 -34.37 -2.99 -13.12
CA THR A 119 -34.06 -1.63 -13.57
C THR A 119 -32.87 -1.60 -14.52
N LEU A 120 -31.83 -2.39 -14.27
CA LEU A 120 -30.65 -2.48 -15.14
C LEU A 120 -30.92 -3.27 -16.42
N ALA A 121 -31.76 -4.31 -16.36
CA ALA A 121 -32.16 -5.09 -17.54
C ALA A 121 -32.86 -4.22 -18.59
N ALA A 122 -33.61 -3.19 -18.17
CA ALA A 122 -34.21 -2.20 -19.07
C ALA A 122 -33.19 -1.32 -19.82
N THR A 123 -31.90 -1.39 -19.43
CA THR A 123 -30.80 -0.58 -19.97
C THR A 123 -29.66 -1.40 -20.58
N ASP A 124 -29.90 -2.69 -20.84
CA ASP A 124 -28.90 -3.67 -21.32
C ASP A 124 -27.66 -3.82 -20.41
N VAL A 125 -27.73 -3.39 -19.15
CA VAL A 125 -26.63 -3.53 -18.19
C VAL A 125 -26.79 -4.85 -17.43
N ARG A 126 -25.81 -5.74 -17.55
CA ARG A 126 -25.81 -7.00 -16.80
C ARG A 126 -25.28 -6.80 -15.39
N LEU A 127 -26.10 -7.10 -14.38
CA LEU A 127 -25.65 -7.15 -12.98
C LEU A 127 -24.87 -8.44 -12.72
N VAL A 128 -23.66 -8.32 -12.18
CA VAL A 128 -22.81 -9.45 -11.78
C VAL A 128 -22.48 -9.34 -10.29
N VAL A 129 -22.59 -10.45 -9.57
CA VAL A 129 -22.23 -10.51 -8.15
C VAL A 129 -20.78 -10.96 -8.01
N ALA A 130 -19.96 -10.16 -7.33
CA ALA A 130 -18.57 -10.49 -7.05
C ALA A 130 -18.47 -11.72 -6.13
N GLU A 131 -17.58 -12.63 -6.47
CA GLU A 131 -17.26 -13.80 -5.64
C GLU A 131 -16.47 -13.39 -4.39
N GLY A 132 -16.53 -14.22 -3.34
CA GLY A 132 -15.86 -13.94 -2.07
C GLY A 132 -14.33 -13.79 -2.17
N SER A 133 -13.71 -14.34 -3.22
CA SER A 133 -12.28 -14.27 -3.52
C SER A 133 -11.92 -13.32 -4.66
N ASP A 134 -12.85 -12.48 -5.13
CA ASP A 134 -12.59 -11.52 -6.19
C ASP A 134 -11.62 -10.42 -5.72
N LYS A 135 -10.35 -10.59 -6.07
CA LYS A 135 -9.26 -9.67 -5.73
C LYS A 135 -9.42 -8.32 -6.42
N ALA A 136 -9.97 -8.29 -7.63
CA ALA A 136 -10.14 -7.05 -8.40
C ALA A 136 -11.24 -6.18 -7.77
N PHE A 137 -12.38 -6.80 -7.41
CA PHE A 137 -13.44 -6.10 -6.69
C PHE A 137 -12.97 -5.63 -5.31
N SER A 138 -12.27 -6.48 -4.56
CA SER A 138 -11.69 -6.11 -3.26
C SER A 138 -10.69 -4.95 -3.36
N ALA A 139 -9.92 -4.88 -4.45
CA ALA A 139 -9.03 -3.76 -4.72
C ALA A 139 -9.81 -2.48 -5.02
N SER A 140 -10.88 -2.53 -5.81
CA SER A 140 -11.75 -1.37 -6.07
C SER A 140 -12.34 -0.78 -4.79
N VAL A 141 -12.83 -1.63 -3.87
CA VAL A 141 -13.35 -1.16 -2.58
C VAL A 141 -12.28 -0.37 -1.81
N ARG A 142 -11.07 -0.90 -1.71
CA ARG A 142 -9.96 -0.23 -1.02
C ARG A 142 -9.58 1.08 -1.68
N ARG A 143 -9.46 1.09 -3.01
CA ARG A 143 -9.07 2.28 -3.77
C ARG A 143 -10.13 3.38 -3.72
N CYS A 144 -11.42 3.05 -3.68
CA CYS A 144 -12.46 4.04 -3.45
C CYS A 144 -12.34 4.71 -2.08
N GLN A 145 -12.00 3.96 -1.02
CA GLN A 145 -11.77 4.52 0.31
C GLN A 145 -10.55 5.45 0.34
N GLU A 146 -9.47 5.07 -0.34
CA GLU A 146 -8.26 5.91 -0.48
C GLU A 146 -8.55 7.18 -1.29
N ASP A 147 -9.26 7.09 -2.41
CA ASP A 147 -9.61 8.26 -3.23
C ASP A 147 -10.53 9.24 -2.49
N ALA A 148 -11.45 8.73 -1.66
CA ALA A 148 -12.29 9.58 -0.81
C ALA A 148 -11.47 10.33 0.24
N MET A 149 -10.43 9.70 0.82
CA MET A 149 -9.53 10.35 1.76
C MET A 149 -8.77 11.51 1.11
N TRP A 150 -8.33 11.32 -0.13
CA TRP A 150 -7.59 12.35 -0.88
C TRP A 150 -8.50 13.30 -1.66
N ALA A 151 -9.80 13.32 -1.35
CA ALA A 151 -10.76 14.09 -2.11
C ALA A 151 -10.61 15.63 -1.93
N SER A 152 -9.95 16.10 -0.86
CA SER A 152 -9.68 17.52 -0.61
C SER A 152 -8.45 18.08 -1.34
N LEU A 153 -7.44 17.25 -1.66
CA LEU A 153 -6.14 17.72 -2.15
C LEU A 153 -6.24 18.56 -3.43
N PRO A 154 -5.86 19.85 -3.42
CA PRO A 154 -6.19 20.77 -4.50
C PRO A 154 -5.54 20.39 -5.83
N SER A 155 -6.34 20.39 -6.89
CA SER A 155 -5.86 20.65 -8.26
C SER A 155 -5.49 22.13 -8.37
N ARG A 156 -4.40 22.56 -7.72
CA ARG A 156 -3.81 23.93 -7.71
C ARG A 156 -4.72 25.12 -7.35
N ARG A 157 -6.04 24.99 -7.16
CA ARG A 157 -6.98 26.10 -6.87
C ARG A 157 -8.28 25.67 -6.17
N ALA A 158 -8.23 24.78 -5.17
CA ALA A 158 -9.42 24.50 -4.37
C ALA A 158 -9.31 25.19 -3.01
N THR A 159 -10.32 25.98 -2.65
CA THR A 159 -10.59 26.31 -1.25
C THR A 159 -10.83 25.01 -0.47
N PRO A 160 -10.53 24.97 0.84
CA PRO A 160 -10.83 23.82 1.68
C PRO A 160 -12.29 23.41 1.48
N SER A 161 -12.56 22.13 1.24
CA SER A 161 -13.94 21.64 1.16
C SER A 161 -14.54 21.65 2.57
N THR A 162 -15.20 22.75 2.94
CA THR A 162 -15.82 22.90 4.26
C THR A 162 -17.16 22.18 4.34
N THR A 163 -17.79 21.89 3.19
CA THR A 163 -19.05 21.16 3.11
C THR A 163 -18.94 19.88 2.29
N LEU A 164 -19.83 18.93 2.58
CA LEU A 164 -19.90 17.65 1.87
C LEU A 164 -20.16 17.82 0.37
N ASP A 165 -21.00 18.78 -0.01
CA ASP A 165 -21.29 19.07 -1.41
C ASP A 165 -20.07 19.62 -2.16
N GLN A 166 -19.26 20.45 -1.50
CA GLN A 166 -17.99 20.92 -2.08
C GLN A 166 -17.04 19.75 -2.27
N LEU A 167 -16.91 18.86 -1.28
CA LEU A 167 -16.06 17.68 -1.37
C LEU A 167 -16.48 16.77 -2.54
N ASN A 168 -17.77 16.50 -2.71
CA ASN A 168 -18.29 15.69 -3.80
C ASN A 168 -18.03 16.31 -5.19
N ARG A 169 -18.10 17.64 -5.29
CA ARG A 169 -17.70 18.35 -6.52
C ARG A 169 -16.21 18.20 -6.79
N CYS A 170 -15.36 18.45 -5.78
CA CYS A 170 -13.90 18.28 -5.90
C CYS A 170 -13.51 16.85 -6.29
N ALA A 171 -14.19 15.83 -5.73
CA ALA A 171 -13.99 14.44 -6.11
C ALA A 171 -14.33 14.17 -7.59
N THR A 172 -15.43 14.73 -8.08
CA THR A 172 -15.83 14.62 -9.50
C THR A 172 -14.85 15.35 -10.41
N ASP A 173 -14.42 16.56 -10.06
CA ASP A 173 -13.46 17.34 -10.83
C ASP A 173 -12.10 16.63 -10.89
N ARG A 174 -11.63 16.06 -9.78
CA ARG A 174 -10.40 15.25 -9.75
C ARG A 174 -10.51 14.00 -10.62
N HIS A 175 -11.65 13.31 -10.61
CA HIS A 175 -11.89 12.17 -11.48
C HIS A 175 -11.76 12.56 -12.96
N ASN A 176 -12.45 13.62 -13.37
CA ASN A 176 -12.45 14.11 -14.75
C ASN A 176 -11.06 14.61 -15.17
N HIS A 177 -10.36 15.31 -14.27
CA HIS A 177 -8.98 15.72 -14.51
C HIS A 177 -8.04 14.52 -14.69
N SER A 178 -8.16 13.50 -13.83
CA SER A 178 -7.36 12.25 -13.92
C SER A 178 -7.60 11.50 -15.23
N PHE A 179 -8.82 11.56 -15.77
CA PHE A 179 -9.14 11.00 -17.07
C PHE A 179 -8.44 11.74 -18.22
N GLN A 180 -8.40 13.06 -18.17
CA GLN A 180 -7.79 13.93 -19.19
C GLN A 180 -6.26 13.92 -19.17
N THR A 181 -5.64 13.74 -17.99
CA THR A 181 -4.19 13.79 -17.84
C THR A 181 -3.51 12.54 -18.40
N PRO A 182 -2.51 12.67 -19.31
CA PRO A 182 -1.75 11.54 -19.83
C PRO A 182 -1.09 10.73 -18.70
N LEU A 183 -1.09 9.40 -18.81
CA LEU A 183 -0.37 8.56 -17.84
C LEU A 183 1.13 8.64 -18.12
N SER A 184 1.94 8.64 -17.06
CA SER A 184 3.41 8.59 -17.18
C SER A 184 3.94 7.24 -17.68
N ARG A 185 3.10 6.20 -17.68
CA ARG A 185 3.42 4.85 -18.18
C ARG A 185 2.30 4.34 -19.09
N ALA A 186 2.68 3.61 -20.14
CA ALA A 186 1.74 2.96 -21.04
C ALA A 186 0.83 1.99 -20.28
N ASN A 187 -0.48 2.14 -20.44
CA ASN A 187 -1.49 1.23 -19.91
C ASN A 187 -2.52 0.96 -21.01
N ALA A 188 -2.37 -0.18 -21.69
CA ALA A 188 -3.22 -0.58 -22.81
C ALA A 188 -4.72 -0.68 -22.46
N THR A 189 -5.06 -0.96 -21.19
CA THR A 189 -6.44 -0.96 -20.71
C THR A 189 -6.99 0.46 -20.60
N MET A 190 -6.21 1.40 -20.06
CA MET A 190 -6.60 2.81 -19.97
C MET A 190 -6.74 3.45 -21.36
N GLU A 191 -5.81 3.17 -22.28
CA GLU A 191 -5.85 3.68 -23.65
C GLU A 191 -7.08 3.18 -24.40
N TRP A 192 -7.37 1.88 -24.30
CA TRP A 192 -8.59 1.32 -24.85
C TRP A 192 -9.84 1.97 -24.25
N TRP A 193 -9.87 2.16 -22.93
CA TRP A 193 -10.99 2.79 -22.24
C TRP A 193 -11.25 4.22 -22.72
N ARG A 194 -10.19 5.02 -22.88
CA ARG A 194 -10.27 6.41 -23.38
C ARG A 194 -10.89 6.50 -24.77
N ASN A 195 -10.66 5.50 -25.62
CA ASN A 195 -11.16 5.46 -27.00
C ASN A 195 -12.63 5.00 -27.11
N LEU A 196 -13.25 4.52 -26.03
CA LEU A 196 -14.65 4.11 -26.05
C LEU A 196 -15.58 5.31 -26.23
N PRO A 197 -16.61 5.28 -27.10
CA PRO A 197 -17.60 6.35 -27.15
C PRO A 197 -18.41 6.43 -25.84
N PRO A 198 -18.78 7.63 -25.36
CA PRO A 198 -19.64 7.78 -24.20
C PRO A 198 -21.03 7.19 -24.50
N ARG A 199 -21.70 6.65 -23.47
CA ARG A 199 -23.09 6.17 -23.56
C ARG A 199 -23.99 6.95 -22.61
N ALA A 200 -25.23 7.20 -23.00
CA ALA A 200 -26.17 7.94 -22.16
C ALA A 200 -26.54 7.18 -20.87
N ALA A 201 -26.87 7.95 -19.83
CA ALA A 201 -27.37 7.43 -18.57
C ALA A 201 -28.90 7.27 -18.64
N ASP A 202 -29.35 6.17 -19.26
CA ASP A 202 -30.76 5.92 -19.56
C ASP A 202 -31.52 5.27 -18.38
N LEU A 203 -31.32 5.78 -17.17
CA LEU A 203 -31.98 5.28 -15.96
C LEU A 203 -33.20 6.13 -15.55
N PRO A 204 -34.24 5.52 -14.96
CA PRO A 204 -35.38 6.26 -14.40
C PRO A 204 -34.94 7.22 -13.28
N PRO A 205 -35.79 8.19 -12.89
CA PRO A 205 -35.56 8.96 -11.67
C PRO A 205 -35.41 8.04 -10.46
N GLY A 206 -34.44 8.32 -9.59
CA GLY A 206 -34.11 7.51 -8.41
C GLY A 206 -34.31 8.30 -7.11
N ASP A 207 -35.49 8.90 -6.95
CA ASP A 207 -35.73 9.83 -5.84
C ASP A 207 -36.02 9.10 -4.51
N GLU A 208 -36.45 7.84 -4.57
CA GLU A 208 -36.66 6.96 -3.41
C GLU A 208 -35.47 6.03 -3.18
N ILE A 209 -35.19 5.74 -1.90
CA ILE A 209 -34.15 4.81 -1.49
C ILE A 209 -34.55 3.39 -1.94
N ASP A 210 -33.74 2.80 -2.81
CA ASP A 210 -33.95 1.49 -3.46
C ASP A 210 -33.20 0.34 -2.77
N TRP A 211 -32.55 0.60 -1.64
CA TRP A 211 -31.70 -0.38 -0.95
C TRP A 211 -31.74 -0.25 0.57
N ARG A 212 -31.37 -1.33 1.27
CA ARG A 212 -31.38 -1.36 2.74
C ARG A 212 -29.95 -1.43 3.32
N PRO A 213 -29.59 -0.51 4.24
CA PRO A 213 -28.34 -0.60 5.00
C PRO A 213 -28.23 -1.91 5.77
N GLY A 214 -27.01 -2.42 5.93
CA GLY A 214 -26.76 -3.63 6.72
C GLY A 214 -25.37 -3.61 7.36
N ALA A 215 -25.14 -4.55 8.28
CA ALA A 215 -23.88 -4.63 9.03
C ALA A 215 -22.61 -4.77 8.15
N TRP A 216 -22.79 -5.21 6.89
CA TRP A 216 -21.73 -5.32 5.90
C TRP A 216 -21.10 -3.96 5.52
N LEU A 217 -21.79 -2.83 5.72
CA LEU A 217 -21.25 -1.48 5.48
C LEU A 217 -20.03 -1.17 6.35
N HIS A 218 -19.93 -1.80 7.51
CA HIS A 218 -18.86 -1.60 8.50
C HIS A 218 -17.90 -2.80 8.60
N ALA A 219 -17.91 -3.70 7.60
CA ALA A 219 -17.11 -4.93 7.66
C ALA A 219 -15.59 -4.67 7.85
N TRP A 220 -15.11 -3.50 7.43
CA TRP A 220 -13.72 -3.08 7.59
C TRP A 220 -13.32 -2.80 9.05
N GLU A 221 -14.26 -2.45 9.93
CA GLU A 221 -13.97 -2.12 11.34
C GLU A 221 -13.35 -3.29 12.11
N LYS A 222 -13.66 -4.54 11.73
CA LYS A 222 -13.10 -5.75 12.37
C LYS A 222 -11.57 -5.83 12.35
N GLY A 223 -10.93 -5.14 11.41
CA GLY A 223 -9.48 -5.12 11.23
C GLY A 223 -8.78 -3.88 11.80
N VAL A 224 -9.53 -2.94 12.36
CA VAL A 224 -9.04 -1.63 12.79
C VAL A 224 -8.42 -1.73 14.19
N ALA A 225 -7.38 -0.94 14.42
CA ALA A 225 -6.77 -0.82 15.74
C ALA A 225 -7.68 -0.02 16.68
N PRO A 226 -7.74 -0.36 17.99
CA PRO A 226 -8.36 0.52 18.97
C PRO A 226 -7.77 1.92 18.84
N ALA A 227 -8.60 2.95 18.80
CA ALA A 227 -8.08 4.31 18.69
C ALA A 227 -7.31 4.69 19.97
N GLY A 228 -6.07 5.15 19.79
CA GLY A 228 -5.38 5.93 20.81
C GLY A 228 -5.91 7.36 20.88
N ARG A 229 -5.29 8.21 21.70
CA ARG A 229 -5.59 9.64 21.74
C ARG A 229 -5.27 10.28 20.38
N ARG A 230 -6.16 11.12 19.90
CA ARG A 230 -6.06 11.84 18.64
C ARG A 230 -6.28 13.33 18.79
N TYR A 231 -5.82 14.07 17.79
CA TYR A 231 -5.80 15.52 17.78
C TYR A 231 -6.27 16.06 16.43
N PHE A 232 -7.09 17.11 16.47
CA PHE A 232 -7.47 17.82 15.26
C PHE A 232 -6.29 18.68 14.79
N HIS A 233 -5.95 18.54 13.52
CA HIS A 233 -4.93 19.31 12.83
C HIS A 233 -5.58 19.97 11.61
N LYS A 234 -5.27 21.25 11.38
CA LYS A 234 -5.74 21.95 10.19
C LYS A 234 -4.56 22.17 9.26
N ASP A 235 -4.61 21.53 8.11
CA ASP A 235 -3.60 21.65 7.06
C ASP A 235 -3.52 23.10 6.58
N THR A 236 -2.30 23.62 6.38
CA THR A 236 -2.11 25.02 5.98
C THR A 236 -2.18 25.23 4.46
N LEU A 237 -1.97 24.19 3.67
CA LEU A 237 -1.97 24.21 2.21
C LEU A 237 -3.38 24.12 1.63
N ASP A 238 -4.18 23.17 2.13
CA ASP A 238 -5.53 22.93 1.62
C ASP A 238 -6.65 23.24 2.62
N GLY A 239 -6.30 23.60 3.85
CA GLY A 239 -7.24 23.89 4.95
C GLY A 239 -8.12 22.73 5.37
N ALA A 240 -7.81 21.50 4.91
CA ALA A 240 -8.49 20.29 5.36
C ALA A 240 -8.22 20.09 6.86
N VAL A 241 -9.23 19.55 7.54
CA VAL A 241 -9.11 19.20 8.96
C VAL A 241 -8.89 17.71 9.06
N TRP A 242 -7.78 17.33 9.68
CA TRP A 242 -7.35 15.96 9.90
C TRP A 242 -7.47 15.59 11.38
N LEU A 243 -7.84 14.35 11.67
CA LEU A 243 -7.76 13.77 13.01
C LEU A 243 -6.62 12.74 13.01
N LEU A 244 -5.51 13.11 13.65
CA LEU A 244 -4.25 12.36 13.63
C LEU A 244 -3.94 11.76 15.01
N THR A 245 -3.16 10.69 15.04
CA THR A 245 -2.65 10.10 16.30
C THR A 245 -1.46 10.87 16.89
N THR A 246 -0.78 11.67 16.07
CA THR A 246 0.37 12.49 16.47
C THR A 246 -0.12 13.79 17.12
N PRO A 247 0.35 14.17 18.32
CA PRO A 247 -0.01 15.44 18.93
C PRO A 247 0.56 16.62 18.10
N PRO A 248 -0.15 17.76 18.04
CA PRO A 248 0.43 18.99 17.52
C PRO A 248 1.60 19.39 18.43
N ILE A 249 2.73 19.73 17.82
CA ILE A 249 3.87 20.33 18.53
C ILE A 249 3.41 21.73 18.98
N ALA A 250 3.58 22.07 20.26
CA ALA A 250 3.19 23.38 20.77
C ALA A 250 4.20 24.44 20.29
N ASP A 251 3.69 25.59 19.85
CA ASP A 251 4.47 26.73 19.34
C ASP A 251 5.43 27.39 20.39
N ASP A 252 5.57 26.83 21.60
CA ASP A 252 6.27 27.46 22.73
C ASP A 252 7.72 26.97 22.92
N ASP A 253 8.19 26.01 22.12
CA ASP A 253 9.62 25.69 22.05
C ASP A 253 10.20 26.40 20.83
N GLU A 254 10.87 27.55 21.06
CA GLU A 254 11.81 28.22 20.13
C GLU A 254 13.05 27.31 19.85
N LEU A 255 12.82 26.06 19.48
CA LEU A 255 13.76 25.29 18.69
C LEU A 255 13.47 25.66 17.25
N GLU A 256 14.39 26.42 16.68
CA GLU A 256 14.60 26.78 15.28
C GLU A 256 13.59 26.19 14.28
N GLU A 257 13.07 27.04 13.38
CA GLU A 257 12.26 26.72 12.18
C GLU A 257 12.98 25.78 11.16
N THR A 258 13.65 24.76 11.65
CA THR A 258 14.28 23.66 10.94
C THR A 258 13.94 22.39 11.71
N ILE A 259 13.32 21.41 11.03
CA ILE A 259 12.82 20.13 11.54
C ILE A 259 11.43 20.35 12.17
N PHE A 260 10.27 20.14 11.52
CA PHE A 260 9.78 18.89 10.95
C PHE A 260 8.83 19.23 9.78
N ALA A 261 9.24 18.88 8.56
CA ALA A 261 8.34 18.83 7.42
C ALA A 261 7.28 17.74 7.67
N ASP A 262 6.03 18.05 7.30
CA ASP A 262 4.89 17.15 7.07
C ASP A 262 4.99 15.71 7.58
N ASP A 263 4.00 15.30 8.39
CA ASP A 263 3.65 13.90 8.66
C ASP A 263 3.39 13.09 7.34
N GLU A 264 3.34 13.75 6.17
CA GLU A 264 3.33 13.12 4.83
C GLU A 264 4.62 12.35 4.48
N THR A 265 5.77 12.59 5.13
CA THR A 265 7.08 12.01 4.74
C THR A 265 7.64 10.91 5.64
N ASP A 266 7.02 10.56 6.79
CA ASP A 266 7.51 9.45 7.64
C ASP A 266 7.46 8.13 6.87
N ASN A 267 8.63 7.66 6.42
CA ASN A 267 8.80 6.42 5.65
C ASN A 267 9.20 5.22 6.52
N LEU A 268 9.27 5.38 7.87
CA LEU A 268 9.65 4.30 8.78
C LEU A 268 8.79 3.03 8.57
N PRO A 269 7.45 3.11 8.45
CA PRO A 269 6.63 1.93 8.21
C PRO A 269 7.04 1.14 6.96
N GLU A 270 7.34 1.81 5.85
CA GLU A 270 7.76 1.19 4.60
C GLU A 270 9.11 0.49 4.73
N VAL A 271 10.12 1.21 5.23
CA VAL A 271 11.49 0.67 5.30
C VAL A 271 11.56 -0.46 6.33
N ALA A 272 10.88 -0.31 7.48
CA ALA A 272 10.77 -1.38 8.47
C ALA A 272 10.05 -2.59 7.88
N ARG A 273 8.99 -2.40 7.08
CA ARG A 273 8.25 -3.50 6.46
C ARG A 273 9.11 -4.29 5.48
N ALA A 274 9.95 -3.60 4.69
CA ALA A 274 10.88 -4.23 3.77
C ALA A 274 11.80 -5.22 4.52
N LEU A 275 12.36 -4.80 5.65
CA LEU A 275 13.25 -5.62 6.47
C LEU A 275 12.50 -6.72 7.26
N VAL A 276 11.42 -6.36 7.97
CA VAL A 276 10.68 -7.26 8.88
C VAL A 276 10.16 -8.50 8.14
N ARG A 277 9.71 -8.36 6.88
CA ARG A 277 9.22 -9.50 6.08
C ARG A 277 10.29 -10.55 5.77
N CYS A 278 11.55 -10.12 5.74
CA CYS A 278 12.70 -11.01 5.55
C CYS A 278 13.46 -11.25 6.85
N TRP A 279 12.98 -10.74 7.99
CA TRP A 279 13.68 -10.92 9.25
C TRP A 279 13.72 -12.41 9.65
N PRO A 280 14.83 -12.92 10.20
CA PRO A 280 14.98 -14.36 10.45
C PRO A 280 13.98 -14.95 11.45
N THR A 281 13.61 -14.18 12.47
CA THR A 281 12.70 -14.63 13.54
C THR A 281 11.23 -14.31 13.22
N SER A 282 10.31 -14.81 14.06
CA SER A 282 8.88 -14.55 13.88
C SER A 282 8.52 -13.10 14.24
N PRO A 283 7.46 -12.51 13.63
CA PRO A 283 6.96 -11.18 14.00
C PRO A 283 6.65 -11.04 15.51
N GLY A 284 6.19 -12.10 16.17
CA GLY A 284 5.91 -12.09 17.60
C GLY A 284 7.15 -12.15 18.51
N GLU A 285 8.32 -12.47 17.98
CA GLU A 285 9.58 -12.33 18.70
C GLU A 285 10.12 -10.91 18.54
N LEU A 286 10.13 -10.40 17.30
CA LEU A 286 10.50 -9.02 16.99
C LEU A 286 9.65 -8.01 17.77
N SER A 287 8.32 -8.21 17.81
CA SER A 287 7.43 -7.31 18.54
C SER A 287 7.74 -7.29 20.05
N ARG A 288 8.13 -8.43 20.64
CA ARG A 288 8.50 -8.50 22.07
C ARG A 288 9.77 -7.71 22.35
N CYS A 289 10.75 -7.71 21.44
CA CYS A 289 11.99 -6.94 21.58
C CYS A 289 11.73 -5.42 21.66
N ILE A 290 10.71 -4.93 20.97
CA ILE A 290 10.35 -3.50 21.00
C ILE A 290 9.32 -3.16 22.09
N GLY A 291 8.82 -4.14 22.84
CA GLY A 291 7.80 -3.94 23.87
C GLY A 291 6.39 -3.74 23.30
N SER A 292 6.09 -4.38 22.17
CA SER A 292 4.81 -4.31 21.46
C SER A 292 4.22 -5.71 21.20
N THR A 293 3.00 -5.75 20.66
CA THR A 293 2.37 -7.00 20.21
C THR A 293 2.62 -7.23 18.72
N ALA A 294 2.58 -8.50 18.28
CA ALA A 294 2.73 -8.82 16.86
C ALA A 294 1.70 -8.08 15.99
N ARG A 295 0.49 -7.90 16.52
CA ARG A 295 -0.61 -7.21 15.86
C ARG A 295 -0.38 -5.69 15.79
N SER A 296 0.12 -5.09 16.87
CA SER A 296 0.47 -3.67 16.90
C SER A 296 1.60 -3.35 15.91
N LEU A 297 2.63 -4.21 15.87
CA LEU A 297 3.69 -4.11 14.86
C LEU A 297 3.13 -4.25 13.44
N GLU A 298 2.28 -5.24 13.17
CA GLU A 298 1.66 -5.42 11.85
C GLU A 298 0.81 -4.20 11.44
N TRP A 299 0.03 -3.65 12.39
CA TRP A 299 -0.72 -2.42 12.15
C TRP A 299 0.18 -1.23 11.81
N PHE A 300 1.30 -1.08 12.50
CA PHE A 300 2.27 -0.05 12.19
C PHE A 300 2.87 -0.20 10.78
N LEU A 301 3.34 -1.38 10.43
CA LEU A 301 3.91 -1.67 9.11
C LEU A 301 2.90 -1.48 7.96
N ASP A 302 1.61 -1.61 8.25
CA ASP A 302 0.50 -1.37 7.31
C ASP A 302 -0.06 0.06 7.36
N ARG A 303 0.55 0.99 8.12
CA ARG A 303 0.07 2.36 8.38
C ARG A 303 -1.36 2.42 8.94
N LYS A 304 -1.73 1.46 9.77
CA LYS A 304 -3.05 1.38 10.43
C LYS A 304 -3.05 2.00 11.82
N ALA A 305 -1.91 2.03 12.50
CA ALA A 305 -1.74 2.64 13.82
C ALA A 305 -0.27 3.01 14.05
N ALA A 306 -0.01 4.08 14.79
CA ALA A 306 1.35 4.42 15.21
C ALA A 306 1.84 3.49 16.32
N LEU A 307 3.15 3.21 16.32
CA LEU A 307 3.85 2.78 17.53
C LEU A 307 4.17 4.02 18.38
N ASP A 308 4.23 3.86 19.70
CA ASP A 308 4.70 4.95 20.56
C ASP A 308 6.19 5.28 20.31
N HIS A 309 6.65 6.44 20.77
CA HIS A 309 8.03 6.90 20.53
C HIS A 309 9.08 5.88 20.98
N GLN A 310 8.89 5.27 22.17
CA GLN A 310 9.85 4.31 22.70
C GLN A 310 9.88 3.01 21.88
N GLN A 311 8.71 2.55 21.40
CA GLN A 311 8.61 1.41 20.51
C GLN A 311 9.23 1.69 19.14
N ARG A 312 9.08 2.92 18.62
CA ARG A 312 9.71 3.37 17.37
C ARG A 312 11.24 3.38 17.50
N ASP A 313 11.78 4.00 18.55
CA ASP A 313 13.23 4.02 18.80
C ASP A 313 13.80 2.60 18.89
N ARG A 314 13.15 1.73 19.66
CA ARG A 314 13.57 0.33 19.77
C ARG A 314 13.46 -0.43 18.45
N LEU A 315 12.50 -0.11 17.59
CA LEU A 315 12.39 -0.71 16.27
C LEU A 315 13.53 -0.26 15.37
N CYS A 316 13.86 1.03 15.39
CA CYS A 316 15.01 1.58 14.69
C CYS A 316 16.32 0.93 15.15
N ASP A 317 16.56 0.85 16.45
CA ASP A 317 17.73 0.18 17.03
C ASP A 317 17.82 -1.30 16.61
N LEU A 318 16.68 -2.00 16.63
CA LEU A 318 16.62 -3.43 16.33
C LEU A 318 16.89 -3.74 14.86
N LEU A 319 16.43 -2.85 13.96
CA LEU A 319 16.58 -2.98 12.52
C LEU A 319 17.82 -2.26 11.98
N GLY A 320 18.50 -1.45 12.81
CA GLY A 320 19.66 -0.67 12.41
C GLY A 320 19.28 0.47 11.48
N LEU A 321 18.22 1.18 11.82
CA LEU A 321 17.70 2.31 11.06
C LEU A 321 17.99 3.62 11.78
N GLU A 322 18.36 4.64 11.03
CA GLU A 322 18.54 6.01 11.52
C GLU A 322 17.81 6.98 10.59
N LEU A 323 17.31 8.08 11.14
CA LEU A 323 16.71 9.15 10.35
C LEU A 323 17.84 9.98 9.74
N ASP A 324 17.89 10.05 8.42
CA ASP A 324 18.75 11.00 7.73
C ASP A 324 18.17 12.42 7.92
N PRO A 325 18.92 13.35 8.57
CA PRO A 325 18.41 14.69 8.84
C PRO A 325 18.28 15.56 7.57
N ASP A 326 19.06 15.27 6.52
CA ASP A 326 19.08 16.04 5.28
C ASP A 326 17.91 15.63 4.35
N PHE A 327 17.61 14.32 4.30
CA PHE A 327 16.56 13.77 3.42
C PHE A 327 15.25 13.46 4.14
N GLN A 328 15.22 13.51 5.48
CA GLN A 328 14.06 13.18 6.31
C GLN A 328 13.51 11.77 6.03
N THR A 329 14.40 10.86 5.64
CA THR A 329 14.09 9.45 5.36
C THR A 329 14.90 8.53 6.24
N TYR A 330 14.30 7.43 6.69
CA TYR A 330 15.02 6.40 7.42
C TYR A 330 15.90 5.57 6.49
N GLU A 331 17.17 5.45 6.84
CA GLU A 331 18.18 4.66 6.13
C GLU A 331 18.79 3.58 7.03
N THR A 332 19.47 2.61 6.43
CA THR A 332 20.15 1.53 7.16
C THR A 332 21.56 1.95 7.58
N CYS A 333 21.84 1.96 8.89
CA CYS A 333 23.18 2.23 9.44
C CYS A 333 23.95 0.96 9.84
N ALA A 334 23.32 -0.23 9.76
CA ALA A 334 23.92 -1.46 10.26
C ALA A 334 23.72 -2.68 9.32
N PRO A 335 24.73 -3.57 9.21
CA PRO A 335 24.58 -4.79 8.43
C PRO A 335 23.69 -5.81 9.14
N CYS A 336 22.95 -6.61 8.37
CA CYS A 336 22.02 -7.61 8.89
C CYS A 336 22.03 -8.93 8.09
N VAL A 337 21.45 -9.96 8.70
CA VAL A 337 21.09 -11.23 8.05
C VAL A 337 19.58 -11.26 7.81
N LEU A 338 19.18 -11.59 6.59
CA LEU A 338 17.80 -11.77 6.18
C LEU A 338 17.54 -13.18 5.64
N ILE A 339 16.28 -13.63 5.66
CA ILE A 339 15.80 -14.86 5.04
C ILE A 339 14.81 -14.51 3.93
N ALA A 340 15.14 -14.88 2.70
CA ALA A 340 14.31 -14.65 1.53
C ALA A 340 13.13 -15.65 1.48
N ARG A 341 12.03 -15.33 2.16
CA ARG A 341 10.83 -16.19 2.23
C ARG A 341 9.98 -16.15 0.97
N THR A 342 9.86 -14.97 0.35
CA THR A 342 9.10 -14.76 -0.90
C THR A 342 9.91 -13.87 -1.83
N SER A 343 9.72 -14.02 -3.14
CA SER A 343 10.48 -13.24 -4.14
C SER A 343 10.24 -11.73 -3.98
N ASN A 344 9.00 -11.32 -3.73
CA ASN A 344 8.67 -9.89 -3.62
C ASN A 344 9.29 -9.26 -2.38
N ALA A 345 9.17 -9.90 -1.21
CA ALA A 345 9.75 -9.38 0.02
C ALA A 345 11.28 -9.35 -0.04
N ALA A 346 11.89 -10.40 -0.59
CA ALA A 346 13.34 -10.47 -0.74
C ALA A 346 13.85 -9.37 -1.67
N LYS A 347 13.15 -9.12 -2.79
CA LYS A 347 13.47 -8.04 -3.72
C LYS A 347 13.33 -6.66 -3.06
N GLU A 348 12.22 -6.40 -2.36
CA GLU A 348 11.98 -5.15 -1.64
C GLU A 348 13.09 -4.86 -0.61
N ALA A 349 13.48 -5.87 0.19
CA ALA A 349 14.57 -5.73 1.15
C ALA A 349 15.95 -5.55 0.49
N TYR A 350 16.23 -6.30 -0.58
CA TYR A 350 17.48 -6.20 -1.33
C TYR A 350 17.64 -4.81 -1.97
N GLU A 351 16.61 -4.31 -2.65
CA GLU A 351 16.63 -2.99 -3.28
C GLU A 351 16.81 -1.88 -2.24
N PHE A 352 16.17 -1.99 -1.07
CA PHE A 352 16.38 -1.05 0.03
C PHE A 352 17.84 -1.05 0.53
N LEU A 353 18.36 -2.22 0.92
CA LEU A 353 19.73 -2.36 1.46
C LEU A 353 20.84 -2.14 0.42
N SER A 354 20.49 -2.07 -0.87
CA SER A 354 21.42 -1.80 -1.96
C SER A 354 21.24 -0.40 -2.55
N HIS A 355 20.39 0.45 -1.97
CA HIS A 355 20.05 1.78 -2.50
C HIS A 355 19.65 1.74 -3.98
N GLY A 356 18.84 0.75 -4.38
CA GLY A 356 18.42 0.55 -5.77
C GLY A 356 19.46 -0.12 -6.67
N GLY A 357 20.45 -0.81 -6.10
CA GLY A 357 21.49 -1.53 -6.83
C GLY A 357 22.84 -0.83 -6.90
N ASP A 358 23.07 0.20 -6.07
CA ASP A 358 24.35 0.88 -5.89
C ASP A 358 25.34 0.01 -5.09
N LEU A 359 25.76 -1.08 -5.72
CA LEU A 359 26.50 -2.17 -5.09
C LEU A 359 27.99 -2.12 -5.41
N ALA A 360 28.81 -2.23 -4.38
CA ALA A 360 30.22 -2.57 -4.50
C ALA A 360 30.37 -4.03 -4.96
N PHE A 361 29.58 -4.95 -4.41
CA PHE A 361 29.45 -6.32 -4.94
C PHE A 361 28.15 -7.00 -4.49
N SER A 362 27.79 -8.08 -5.19
CA SER A 362 26.69 -8.97 -4.82
C SER A 362 26.89 -10.37 -5.38
N ILE A 363 27.22 -11.32 -4.51
CA ILE A 363 27.65 -12.67 -4.89
C ILE A 363 26.95 -13.76 -4.07
N GLU A 364 26.76 -14.93 -4.67
CA GLU A 364 26.55 -16.14 -3.88
C GLU A 364 27.92 -16.65 -3.42
N ALA A 365 28.12 -16.70 -2.11
CA ALA A 365 29.32 -17.25 -1.52
C ALA A 365 29.31 -18.78 -1.60
N LEU A 366 30.29 -19.36 -2.31
CA LEU A 366 30.54 -20.81 -2.34
C LEU A 366 31.90 -21.14 -1.73
N PRO A 367 32.07 -22.25 -1.00
CA PRO A 367 33.40 -22.63 -0.52
C PRO A 367 34.27 -23.06 -1.71
N ALA A 368 35.49 -22.52 -1.80
CA ALA A 368 36.47 -22.91 -2.83
C ALA A 368 36.94 -24.36 -2.69
N SER A 369 36.72 -24.98 -1.53
CA SER A 369 36.96 -26.40 -1.30
C SER A 369 35.91 -27.01 -0.37
N GLY A 370 35.53 -28.27 -0.64
CA GLY A 370 34.46 -28.96 0.08
C GLY A 370 33.08 -28.73 -0.55
N LEU A 371 32.03 -29.18 0.16
CA LEU A 371 30.64 -29.04 -0.29
C LEU A 371 29.99 -27.81 0.34
N PRO A 372 29.17 -27.05 -0.41
CA PRO A 372 28.35 -25.99 0.16
C PRO A 372 27.25 -26.55 1.08
N ASP A 373 26.69 -25.70 1.91
CA ASP A 373 25.54 -26.02 2.75
C ASP A 373 24.38 -26.57 1.89
N PRO A 374 23.81 -27.73 2.25
CA PRO A 374 22.77 -28.39 1.45
C PRO A 374 21.39 -27.73 1.61
N SER A 375 21.20 -26.85 2.59
CA SER A 375 19.92 -26.21 2.90
C SER A 375 19.84 -24.77 2.41
N TRP A 376 20.96 -24.05 2.46
CA TRP A 376 21.00 -22.60 2.22
C TRP A 376 21.99 -22.19 1.12
N ARG A 377 21.59 -21.17 0.36
CA ARG A 377 22.49 -20.33 -0.44
C ARG A 377 22.71 -19.03 0.34
N TYR A 378 23.96 -18.57 0.37
CA TYR A 378 24.36 -17.37 1.10
C TYR A 378 24.68 -16.26 0.09
N LEU A 379 23.72 -15.36 -0.12
CA LEU A 379 23.92 -14.16 -0.90
C LEU A 379 24.59 -13.11 -0.01
N VAL A 380 25.80 -12.70 -0.36
CA VAL A 380 26.54 -11.64 0.33
C VAL A 380 26.61 -10.44 -0.60
N PHE A 381 26.17 -9.29 -0.12
CA PHE A 381 26.12 -8.08 -0.93
C PHE A 381 26.45 -6.85 -0.09
N GLN A 382 27.05 -5.85 -0.72
CA GLN A 382 27.50 -4.64 -0.07
C GLN A 382 27.24 -3.45 -0.99
N ALA A 383 26.55 -2.43 -0.47
CA ALA A 383 26.41 -1.14 -1.13
C ALA A 383 27.68 -0.30 -0.98
N TYR A 384 27.91 0.64 -1.90
CA TYR A 384 29.03 1.58 -1.75
C TYR A 384 28.87 2.39 -0.45
N GLY A 385 29.96 2.50 0.31
CA GLY A 385 29.96 3.21 1.60
C GLY A 385 29.32 2.45 2.77
N SER A 386 28.76 1.26 2.55
CA SER A 386 28.09 0.47 3.60
C SER A 386 28.84 -0.82 3.95
N ALA A 387 28.43 -1.48 5.03
CA ALA A 387 28.89 -2.81 5.42
C ALA A 387 28.16 -3.92 4.64
N ALA A 388 28.75 -5.12 4.57
CA ALA A 388 28.18 -6.26 3.86
C ALA A 388 27.00 -6.88 4.62
N ASN A 389 25.92 -7.15 3.89
CA ASN A 389 24.71 -7.84 4.33
C ASN A 389 24.71 -9.30 3.84
N ILE A 390 23.93 -10.16 4.52
CA ILE A 390 23.71 -11.55 4.09
C ILE A 390 22.21 -11.82 3.91
N MET A 391 21.85 -12.40 2.77
CA MET A 391 20.51 -12.92 2.52
C MET A 391 20.55 -14.43 2.28
N LEU A 392 19.83 -15.16 3.13
CA LEU A 392 19.69 -16.61 3.06
C LEU A 392 18.56 -16.98 2.11
N VAL A 393 18.86 -17.82 1.12
CA VAL A 393 17.88 -18.40 0.21
C VAL A 393 17.84 -19.90 0.40
N ALA A 394 16.68 -20.45 0.76
CA ALA A 394 16.51 -21.89 0.92
C ALA A 394 16.63 -22.59 -0.44
N ARG A 395 17.48 -23.62 -0.54
CA ARG A 395 17.62 -24.42 -1.76
C ARG A 395 16.30 -25.11 -2.10
N GLY A 396 15.95 -25.10 -3.38
CA GLY A 396 14.68 -25.64 -3.88
C GLY A 396 13.45 -24.76 -3.62
N SER A 397 13.61 -23.57 -3.01
CA SER A 397 12.51 -22.64 -2.81
C SER A 397 12.09 -21.92 -4.10
N GLY A 398 10.90 -21.30 -4.10
CA GLY A 398 10.47 -20.45 -5.21
C GLY A 398 11.33 -19.20 -5.43
N VAL A 399 12.11 -18.79 -4.42
CA VAL A 399 13.12 -17.72 -4.56
C VAL A 399 14.35 -18.24 -5.28
N ASP A 400 14.83 -19.42 -4.88
CA ASP A 400 15.98 -20.10 -5.50
C ASP A 400 15.82 -20.26 -7.01
N ALA A 401 14.63 -20.70 -7.45
CA ALA A 401 14.28 -20.84 -8.86
C ALA A 401 14.34 -19.54 -9.67
N LYS A 402 14.29 -18.37 -9.01
CA LYS A 402 14.29 -17.04 -9.65
C LYS A 402 15.63 -16.31 -9.53
N LEU A 403 16.61 -16.86 -8.83
CA LEU A 403 17.94 -16.23 -8.71
C LEU A 403 18.60 -16.04 -10.09
N SER A 404 18.44 -17.00 -10.99
CA SER A 404 18.93 -16.94 -12.37
C SER A 404 18.06 -16.09 -13.31
N GLN A 405 16.91 -15.58 -12.84
CA GLN A 405 15.95 -14.80 -13.62
C GLN A 405 16.06 -13.29 -13.34
N GLY A 406 17.17 -12.83 -12.75
CA GLY A 406 17.38 -11.41 -12.43
C GLY A 406 16.51 -10.90 -11.29
N LEU A 407 16.21 -11.74 -10.28
CA LEU A 407 15.45 -11.31 -9.10
C LEU A 407 16.14 -10.16 -8.35
N PHE A 408 17.46 -10.21 -8.26
CA PHE A 408 18.29 -9.23 -7.57
C PHE A 408 19.10 -8.43 -8.59
N ILE A 409 18.93 -7.10 -8.58
CA ILE A 409 19.65 -6.19 -9.46
C ILE A 409 21.16 -6.25 -9.19
N ASN A 410 21.97 -6.23 -10.24
CA ASN A 410 23.43 -6.27 -10.18
C ASN A 410 24.00 -7.48 -9.40
N PHE A 411 23.24 -8.58 -9.29
CA PHE A 411 23.74 -9.84 -8.76
C PHE A 411 24.72 -10.50 -9.73
N GLN A 412 25.93 -10.78 -9.27
CA GLN A 412 27.06 -11.23 -10.09
C GLN A 412 27.17 -12.76 -10.18
N GLY A 413 26.28 -13.49 -9.51
CA GLY A 413 26.30 -14.95 -9.51
C GLY A 413 27.22 -15.54 -8.44
N ALA A 414 27.63 -16.78 -8.63
CA ALA A 414 28.38 -17.54 -7.64
C ALA A 414 29.89 -17.23 -7.69
N LYS A 415 30.48 -16.96 -6.52
CA LYS A 415 31.92 -16.72 -6.37
C LYS A 415 32.52 -17.71 -5.34
N PRO A 416 33.55 -18.48 -5.72
CA PRO A 416 34.31 -19.30 -4.76
C PRO A 416 35.08 -18.42 -3.77
N ILE A 417 34.97 -18.71 -2.48
CA ILE A 417 35.64 -18.00 -1.38
C ILE A 417 36.40 -18.96 -0.46
N ARG A 418 37.35 -18.44 0.32
CA ARG A 418 38.12 -19.27 1.27
C ARG A 418 37.19 -19.99 2.25
N LEU A 419 37.44 -21.29 2.47
CA LEU A 419 36.61 -22.15 3.33
C LEU A 419 36.43 -21.60 4.75
N ALA A 420 37.46 -20.96 5.32
CA ALA A 420 37.38 -20.36 6.65
C ALA A 420 36.33 -19.24 6.71
N LEU A 421 36.29 -18.37 5.70
CA LEU A 421 35.28 -17.32 5.62
C LEU A 421 33.90 -17.89 5.37
N TYR A 422 33.77 -18.87 4.47
CA TYR A 422 32.49 -19.53 4.23
C TYR A 422 31.89 -20.10 5.52
N ARG A 423 32.72 -20.79 6.33
CA ARG A 423 32.30 -21.31 7.65
C ARG A 423 31.89 -20.20 8.61
N ASP A 424 32.55 -19.05 8.56
CA ASP A 424 32.19 -17.89 9.38
C ASP A 424 30.87 -17.25 8.93
N ILE A 425 30.61 -17.12 7.63
CA ILE A 425 29.32 -16.68 7.08
C ILE A 425 28.20 -17.60 7.57
N VAL A 426 28.40 -18.93 7.48
CA VAL A 426 27.43 -19.93 7.95
C VAL A 426 27.17 -19.79 9.45
N ARG A 427 28.23 -19.69 10.26
CA ARG A 427 28.14 -19.54 11.73
C ARG A 427 27.47 -18.23 12.14
N THR A 428 27.83 -17.12 11.51
CA THR A 428 27.23 -15.81 11.74
C THR A 428 25.75 -15.84 11.40
N SER A 429 25.38 -16.43 10.27
CA SER A 429 23.97 -16.61 9.88
C SER A 429 23.21 -17.39 10.94
N ALA A 430 23.74 -18.51 11.42
CA ALA A 430 23.11 -19.30 12.49
C ALA A 430 22.97 -18.52 13.82
N LYS A 431 23.94 -17.66 14.16
CA LYS A 431 23.88 -16.79 15.35
C LYS A 431 22.82 -15.70 15.17
N ALA A 432 22.83 -15.02 14.03
CA ALA A 432 21.91 -13.93 13.70
C ALA A 432 20.44 -14.39 13.60
N CYS A 433 20.21 -15.64 13.21
CA CYS A 433 18.86 -16.21 13.11
C CYS A 433 18.30 -16.75 14.44
N ARG A 434 19.05 -16.70 15.55
CA ARG A 434 18.62 -17.27 16.84
C ARG A 434 17.57 -16.41 17.55
N ASP A 435 17.80 -15.10 17.58
CA ASP A 435 16.95 -14.09 18.21
C ASP A 435 17.19 -12.73 17.52
N SER A 436 16.21 -11.82 17.54
CA SER A 436 16.31 -10.55 16.79
C SER A 436 17.43 -9.66 17.28
N CYS A 437 17.65 -9.61 18.61
CA CYS A 437 18.66 -8.74 19.21
C CYS A 437 20.10 -9.14 18.84
N SER A 438 20.32 -10.39 18.43
CA SER A 438 21.64 -10.89 18.04
C SER A 438 22.00 -10.61 16.58
N ASN A 439 21.04 -10.26 15.72
CA ASN A 439 21.22 -10.16 14.28
C ASN A 439 22.32 -9.17 13.88
N ILE A 440 22.08 -7.89 14.14
CA ILE A 440 23.01 -6.81 13.81
C ILE A 440 24.36 -6.99 14.51
N ARG A 441 24.34 -7.39 15.79
CA ARG A 441 25.59 -7.61 16.55
C ARG A 441 26.47 -8.68 15.88
N ALA A 442 25.89 -9.81 15.49
CA ALA A 442 26.62 -10.89 14.83
C ALA A 442 27.18 -10.45 13.46
N MET A 443 26.45 -9.59 12.73
CA MET A 443 26.90 -9.07 11.44
C MET A 443 27.97 -8.00 11.55
N LYS A 444 27.91 -7.11 12.55
CA LYS A 444 28.99 -6.17 12.87
C LYS A 444 30.28 -6.93 13.19
N GLU A 445 30.22 -7.94 14.07
CA GLU A 445 31.35 -8.81 14.39
C GLU A 445 31.93 -9.57 13.17
N LEU A 446 31.12 -9.90 12.17
CA LEU A 446 31.61 -10.53 10.93
C LEU A 446 32.32 -9.52 10.04
N ASN A 447 31.72 -8.34 9.83
CA ASN A 447 32.29 -7.27 9.01
C ASN A 447 33.62 -6.80 9.58
N ASP A 448 33.72 -6.58 10.90
CA ASP A 448 34.95 -6.15 11.56
C ASP A 448 36.09 -7.18 11.38
N ARG A 449 35.77 -8.48 11.47
CA ARG A 449 36.77 -9.55 11.32
C ARG A 449 37.27 -9.75 9.89
N HIS A 450 36.47 -9.40 8.89
CA HIS A 450 36.74 -9.69 7.47
C HIS A 450 36.71 -8.45 6.57
N VAL A 451 36.94 -7.26 7.15
CA VAL A 451 36.90 -5.97 6.42
C VAL A 451 37.81 -5.95 5.19
N SER A 452 39.04 -6.46 5.32
CA SER A 452 39.99 -6.51 4.20
C SER A 452 39.49 -7.41 3.07
N PHE A 453 38.89 -8.54 3.42
CA PHE A 453 38.37 -9.47 2.42
C PHE A 453 37.19 -8.90 1.63
N PHE A 454 36.26 -8.21 2.29
CA PHE A 454 35.14 -7.58 1.60
C PHE A 454 35.62 -6.44 0.69
N ALA A 455 36.64 -5.68 1.10
CA ALA A 455 37.29 -4.68 0.25
C ALA A 455 38.01 -5.31 -0.96
N ASP A 456 38.68 -6.46 -0.78
CA ASP A 456 39.33 -7.20 -1.87
C ASP A 456 38.29 -7.67 -2.90
N ILE A 457 37.16 -8.26 -2.46
CA ILE A 457 36.08 -8.65 -3.36
C ILE A 457 35.57 -7.45 -4.16
N ALA A 458 35.33 -6.32 -3.50
CA ALA A 458 34.83 -5.10 -4.14
C ALA A 458 35.83 -4.53 -5.18
N SER A 459 37.12 -4.81 -5.02
CA SER A 459 38.17 -4.32 -5.94
C SER A 459 38.43 -5.25 -7.13
N GLU A 460 38.03 -6.52 -7.02
CA GLU A 460 38.21 -7.54 -8.07
C GLU A 460 37.10 -7.54 -9.13
N ILE A 461 35.99 -6.84 -8.87
CA ILE A 461 34.79 -6.83 -9.70
C ILE A 461 34.58 -5.43 -10.25
#